data_AF-A0A6T6KZV3-F1
#
_entry.id   AF-A0A6T6KZV3-F1
#
_cell.length_a   1.000
_cell.length_b   1.000
_cell.length_c   1.000
_cell.angle_alpha   90.00
_cell.angle_beta   90.00
_cell.angle_gamma   90.00
#
_symmetry.space_group_name_H-M   'P 1'
#
loop_
_entity.id
_entity.type
_entity.pdbx_description
1 polymer ?
#
loop_
_entity_poly.entity_id
_entity_poly.type
_entity_poly.pdbx_seq_one_letter_code
_entity_poly.pdbx_strand_id
1 'polypeptide(L)'
;MELKEKKDEILSDISETYQATRGLLGLDAEKLKLEKKDGLGYCYRLTRKDEKLIRDRKAFIVIETRKDGVRFTNKDLRGLSSQYYELAEEYNTKQTELKRKTLEVVSTYLLVFEDCAVSVAELDVLVSFACVAADAPEMYTRPTILAPGNGLRIDARRHPMVEESLDGKPFISNDIKLVAKMERDGAAMSIITGPNMGGKSTYIKMAGVIALMAHIGCFVPAQRADIPITDRILARVGAGDNQLRGVSTFMAEMLETAAILRSATSRSLVIIDELGRGTSTYDGFGLAYAISEHIVTKIRAYCLFATHFHELTSLSAVHENVQNLHVTATNDSEGKLVFLYEVRDGPCDESFGIHVAEMAGFPDRVVQAAKRKANELEGVEHGPEAEKLAGAKKQVRAFLKEFKALQMDKMTPSEAISSVKQLRDRLVPEDNPYLHRVPTC
;
A
#
# COMPACT_ATOMS: atom_id res chain seq x y z
N MET A 1 21.89 18.38 -52.03
CA MET A 1 22.32 17.18 -52.76
C MET A 1 23.62 17.46 -53.51
N GLU A 2 23.71 18.53 -54.29
CA GLU A 2 24.94 18.94 -55.01
C GLU A 2 26.24 18.98 -54.18
N LEU A 3 26.24 19.57 -52.98
CA LEU A 3 27.46 19.59 -52.12
C LEU A 3 27.89 18.20 -51.66
N LYS A 4 26.95 17.26 -51.53
CA LYS A 4 27.27 15.88 -51.19
C LYS A 4 27.94 15.19 -52.38
N GLU A 5 27.39 15.35 -53.58
CA GLU A 5 27.95 14.81 -54.83
C GLU A 5 29.37 15.33 -55.07
N LYS A 6 29.60 16.64 -54.93
CA LYS A 6 30.94 17.24 -55.04
C LYS A 6 31.92 16.69 -53.99
N LYS A 7 31.47 16.47 -52.75
CA LYS A 7 32.31 15.85 -51.71
C LYS A 7 32.66 14.41 -52.06
N ASP A 8 31.70 13.66 -52.61
CA ASP A 8 31.89 12.26 -53.00
C ASP A 8 32.85 12.16 -54.22
N GLU A 9 32.77 13.11 -55.16
CA GLU A 9 33.73 13.26 -56.27
C GLU A 9 35.15 13.53 -55.76
N ILE A 10 35.34 14.50 -54.86
CA ILE A 10 36.64 14.78 -54.25
C ILE A 10 37.18 13.57 -53.47
N LEU A 11 36.31 12.78 -52.82
CA LEU A 11 36.73 11.53 -52.18
C LEU A 11 37.21 10.48 -53.19
N SER A 12 36.58 10.41 -54.37
CA SER A 12 37.05 9.58 -55.48
C SER A 12 38.45 10.02 -55.93
N ASP A 13 38.65 11.32 -56.17
CA ASP A 13 39.94 11.88 -56.58
C ASP A 13 41.05 11.65 -55.55
N ILE A 14 40.72 11.76 -54.25
CA ILE A 14 41.64 11.44 -53.16
C ILE A 14 42.04 9.95 -53.21
N SER A 15 41.09 9.06 -53.48
CA SER A 15 41.33 7.63 -53.64
C SER A 15 42.21 7.33 -54.86
N GLU A 16 41.97 7.99 -55.99
CA GLU A 16 42.78 7.88 -57.20
C GLU A 16 44.23 8.35 -56.96
N THR A 17 44.39 9.52 -56.31
CA THR A 17 45.70 10.06 -55.93
C THR A 17 46.44 9.10 -54.98
N TYR A 18 45.71 8.44 -54.08
CA TYR A 18 46.27 7.40 -53.21
C TYR A 18 46.75 6.19 -54.01
N GLN A 19 45.97 5.67 -54.97
CA GLN A 19 46.41 4.54 -55.81
C GLN A 19 47.62 4.91 -56.69
N ALA A 20 47.63 6.11 -57.28
CA ALA A 20 48.77 6.60 -58.04
C ALA A 20 50.04 6.70 -57.18
N THR A 21 49.91 7.21 -55.95
CA THR A 21 51.03 7.32 -55.00
C THR A 21 51.51 5.93 -54.55
N ARG A 22 50.61 4.96 -54.36
CA ARG A 22 50.96 3.56 -54.08
C ARG A 22 51.76 2.93 -55.22
N GLY A 23 51.32 3.13 -56.47
CA GLY A 23 52.03 2.64 -57.65
C GLY A 23 53.43 3.25 -57.78
N LEU A 24 53.56 4.56 -57.55
CA LEU A 24 54.83 5.28 -57.62
C LEU A 24 55.85 4.88 -56.54
N LEU A 25 55.37 4.44 -55.38
CA LEU A 25 56.22 3.95 -54.28
C LEU A 25 56.41 2.43 -54.29
N GLY A 26 55.65 1.69 -55.11
CA GLY A 26 55.68 0.23 -55.15
C GLY A 26 55.22 -0.41 -53.84
N LEU A 27 54.21 0.19 -53.17
CA LEU A 27 53.79 -0.20 -51.82
C LEU A 27 52.37 -0.78 -51.76
N ASP A 28 52.24 -1.84 -50.97
CA ASP A 28 50.96 -2.45 -50.62
C ASP A 28 50.15 -1.59 -49.63
N ALA A 29 48.85 -1.84 -49.56
CA ALA A 29 47.89 -1.10 -48.72
C ALA A 29 48.20 -1.20 -47.23
N GLU A 30 48.94 -2.23 -46.82
CA GLU A 30 49.37 -2.42 -45.44
C GLU A 30 50.48 -1.43 -45.04
N LYS A 31 51.31 -1.01 -46.01
CA LYS A 31 52.50 -0.18 -45.79
C LYS A 31 52.25 1.31 -46.00
N LEU A 32 51.43 1.67 -46.99
CA LEU A 32 50.96 3.04 -47.22
C LEU A 32 49.46 3.12 -46.92
N LYS A 33 49.06 3.95 -45.97
CA LYS A 33 47.65 4.15 -45.59
C LYS A 33 47.21 5.56 -45.90
N LEU A 34 45.97 5.72 -46.36
CA LEU A 34 45.28 7.01 -46.42
C LEU A 34 44.56 7.24 -45.09
N GLU A 35 44.84 8.34 -44.41
CA GLU A 35 44.23 8.70 -43.14
C GLU A 35 43.62 10.09 -43.18
N LYS A 36 42.48 10.25 -42.51
CA LYS A 36 41.89 11.55 -42.19
C LYS A 36 42.17 11.87 -40.72
N LYS A 37 42.80 13.01 -40.44
CA LYS A 37 43.13 13.42 -39.07
C LYS A 37 42.76 14.87 -38.82
N ASP A 38 42.17 15.13 -37.65
CA ASP A 38 41.76 16.47 -37.26
C ASP A 38 42.97 17.42 -37.20
N GLY A 39 42.82 18.60 -37.80
CA GLY A 39 43.87 19.61 -37.96
C GLY A 39 44.89 19.36 -39.09
N LEU A 40 45.03 18.12 -39.58
CA LEU A 40 45.97 17.78 -40.67
C LEU A 40 45.29 17.45 -42.00
N GLY A 41 44.01 17.11 -41.96
CA GLY A 41 43.22 16.71 -43.12
C GLY A 41 43.53 15.31 -43.60
N TYR A 42 43.33 15.06 -44.90
CA TYR A 42 43.75 13.81 -45.53
C TYR A 42 45.26 13.81 -45.72
N CYS A 43 45.90 12.74 -45.24
CA CYS A 43 47.33 12.54 -45.35
C CYS A 43 47.64 11.07 -45.58
N TYR A 44 48.83 10.81 -46.10
CA TYR A 44 49.37 9.47 -46.18
C TYR A 44 50.13 9.13 -44.92
N ARG A 45 50.10 7.86 -44.50
CA ARG A 45 50.94 7.32 -43.44
C ARG A 45 51.78 6.15 -43.95
N LEU A 46 53.08 6.22 -43.68
CA LEU A 46 54.06 5.16 -43.90
C LEU A 46 54.57 4.60 -42.58
N THR A 47 55.12 3.38 -42.64
CA THR A 47 55.94 2.86 -41.54
C THR A 47 57.25 3.65 -41.42
N ARG A 48 57.86 3.69 -40.24
CA ARG A 48 59.17 4.35 -40.05
C ARG A 48 60.29 3.68 -40.84
N LYS A 49 60.16 2.39 -41.17
CA LYS A 49 61.15 1.66 -41.98
C LYS A 49 61.15 2.16 -43.44
N ASP A 50 59.97 2.50 -43.94
CA ASP A 50 59.73 2.89 -45.34
C ASP A 50 59.86 4.40 -45.57
N GLU A 51 60.14 5.20 -44.53
CA GLU A 51 60.37 6.66 -44.63
C GLU A 51 61.44 7.03 -45.67
N LYS A 52 62.44 6.16 -45.85
CA LYS A 52 63.52 6.37 -46.83
C LYS A 52 63.00 6.51 -48.26
N LEU A 53 61.83 5.96 -48.58
CA LEU A 53 61.23 6.01 -49.92
C LEU A 53 60.72 7.41 -50.32
N ILE A 54 60.44 8.25 -49.32
CA ILE A 54 59.97 9.62 -49.53
C ILE A 54 61.06 10.66 -49.21
N ARG A 55 62.17 10.25 -48.60
CA ARG A 55 63.32 11.10 -48.29
C ARG A 55 63.96 11.62 -49.60
N ASP A 56 64.29 12.90 -49.64
CA ASP A 56 64.88 13.62 -50.79
C ASP A 56 63.99 13.77 -52.05
N ARG A 57 62.72 13.34 -52.00
CA ARG A 57 61.74 13.57 -53.07
C ARG A 57 60.98 14.88 -52.84
N LYS A 58 61.28 15.92 -53.63
CA LYS A 58 60.62 17.24 -53.55
C LYS A 58 59.09 17.21 -53.73
N ALA A 59 58.53 16.15 -54.31
CA ALA A 59 57.10 15.99 -54.49
C ALA A 59 56.34 15.67 -53.19
N PHE A 60 57.04 15.17 -52.15
CA PHE A 60 56.44 14.77 -50.88
C PHE A 60 56.83 15.72 -49.75
N ILE A 61 55.87 16.01 -48.88
CA ILE A 61 55.98 16.93 -47.76
C ILE A 61 55.63 16.17 -46.48
N VAL A 62 56.62 15.93 -45.62
CA VAL A 62 56.43 15.29 -44.32
C VAL A 62 55.71 16.27 -43.38
N ILE A 63 54.65 15.79 -42.74
CA ILE A 63 53.80 16.58 -41.83
C ILE A 63 54.18 16.30 -40.38
N GLU A 64 54.19 15.02 -39.99
CA GLU A 64 54.57 14.62 -38.63
C GLU A 64 55.19 13.23 -38.61
N THR A 65 56.13 13.01 -37.69
CA THR A 65 56.73 11.69 -37.42
C THR A 65 56.40 11.29 -35.99
N ARG A 66 55.72 10.15 -35.83
CA ARG A 66 55.32 9.62 -34.53
C ARG A 66 55.72 8.14 -34.39
N LYS A 67 55.39 7.53 -33.25
CA LYS A 67 55.68 6.11 -32.97
C LYS A 67 54.93 5.18 -33.93
N ASP A 68 53.73 5.56 -34.37
CA ASP A 68 52.83 4.82 -35.25
C ASP A 68 53.14 4.99 -36.76
N GLY A 69 54.09 5.85 -37.12
CA GLY A 69 54.51 6.04 -38.51
C GLY A 69 54.92 7.47 -38.85
N VAL A 70 55.19 7.69 -40.12
CA VAL A 70 55.49 9.00 -40.71
C VAL A 70 54.31 9.42 -41.56
N ARG A 71 53.70 10.57 -41.24
CA ARG A 71 52.62 11.17 -42.02
C ARG A 71 53.17 12.21 -42.97
N PHE A 72 52.71 12.17 -44.21
CA PHE A 72 53.17 13.06 -45.28
C PHE A 72 52.03 13.30 -46.28
N THR A 73 52.23 14.27 -47.17
CA THR A 73 51.30 14.61 -48.26
C THR A 73 52.09 14.98 -49.52
N ASN A 74 51.42 15.09 -50.66
CA ASN A 74 51.91 15.79 -51.84
C ASN A 74 51.04 17.04 -52.10
N LYS A 75 51.33 17.77 -53.18
CA LYS A 75 50.54 18.96 -53.57
C LYS A 75 49.09 18.60 -53.91
N ASP A 76 48.89 17.50 -54.63
CA ASP A 76 47.58 17.08 -55.12
C ASP A 76 46.63 16.68 -53.98
N LEU A 77 47.09 15.79 -53.08
CA LEU A 77 46.34 15.40 -51.89
C LEU A 77 46.06 16.58 -50.97
N ARG A 78 47.03 17.50 -50.81
CA ARG A 78 46.82 18.70 -49.98
C ARG A 78 45.74 19.59 -50.57
N GLY A 79 45.73 19.78 -51.90
CA GLY A 79 44.70 20.54 -52.61
C GLY A 79 43.32 19.92 -52.47
N LEU A 80 43.19 18.62 -52.78
CA LEU A 80 41.94 17.87 -52.65
C LEU A 80 41.45 17.83 -51.19
N SER A 81 42.37 17.68 -50.23
CA SER A 81 42.03 17.75 -48.82
C SER A 81 41.45 19.13 -48.47
N SER A 82 42.07 20.24 -48.87
CA SER A 82 41.54 21.59 -48.60
C SER A 82 40.13 21.75 -49.17
N GLN A 83 39.95 21.41 -50.45
CA GLN A 83 38.66 21.48 -51.15
C GLN A 83 37.58 20.63 -50.46
N TYR A 84 37.93 19.42 -50.00
CA TYR A 84 37.01 18.59 -49.25
C TYR A 84 36.56 19.26 -47.95
N TYR A 85 37.47 19.87 -47.20
CA TYR A 85 37.14 20.52 -45.93
C TYR A 85 36.29 21.77 -46.13
N GLU A 86 36.59 22.58 -47.15
CA GLU A 86 35.77 23.73 -47.54
C GLU A 86 34.33 23.30 -47.88
N LEU A 87 34.19 22.28 -48.74
CA LEU A 87 32.87 21.73 -49.08
C LEU A 87 32.18 21.08 -47.87
N ALA A 88 32.92 20.43 -46.98
CA ALA A 88 32.38 19.81 -45.78
C ALA A 88 31.86 20.85 -44.78
N GLU A 89 32.56 21.96 -44.61
CA GLU A 89 32.14 23.09 -43.79
C GLU A 89 30.89 23.76 -44.35
N GLU A 90 30.85 24.02 -45.66
CA GLU A 90 29.68 24.57 -46.34
C GLU A 90 28.46 23.64 -46.21
N TYR A 91 28.68 22.33 -46.41
CA TYR A 91 27.64 21.31 -46.25
C TYR A 91 27.06 21.31 -44.83
N ASN A 92 27.93 21.31 -43.80
CA ASN A 92 27.51 21.29 -42.41
C ASN A 92 26.78 22.57 -42.01
N THR A 93 27.22 23.72 -42.53
CA THR A 93 26.56 25.02 -42.32
C THR A 93 25.14 24.99 -42.87
N LYS A 94 24.97 24.57 -44.13
CA LYS A 94 23.64 24.42 -44.75
C LYS A 94 22.77 23.39 -44.04
N GLN A 95 23.35 22.28 -43.58
CA GLN A 95 22.62 21.27 -42.81
C GLN A 95 22.12 21.82 -41.46
N THR A 96 22.94 22.59 -40.77
CA THR A 96 22.58 23.22 -39.48
C THR A 96 21.48 24.26 -39.69
N GLU A 97 21.56 25.06 -40.75
CA GLU A 97 20.51 25.99 -41.12
C GLU A 97 19.18 25.27 -41.42
N LEU A 98 19.22 24.16 -42.16
CA LEU A 98 18.03 23.36 -42.47
C LEU A 98 17.42 22.76 -41.19
N LYS A 99 18.25 22.24 -40.27
CA LYS A 99 17.79 21.75 -38.97
C LYS A 99 17.09 22.85 -38.17
N ARG A 100 17.68 24.05 -38.09
CA ARG A 100 17.08 25.21 -37.43
C ARG A 100 15.72 25.56 -38.05
N LYS A 101 15.66 25.69 -39.38
CA LYS A 101 14.40 25.97 -40.09
C LYS A 101 13.34 24.89 -39.85
N THR A 102 13.75 23.62 -39.80
CA THR A 102 12.83 22.51 -39.49
C THR A 102 12.28 22.63 -38.08
N LEU A 103 13.13 22.93 -37.10
CA LEU A 103 12.70 23.14 -35.72
C LEU A 103 11.78 24.35 -35.59
N GLU A 104 12.05 25.44 -36.31
CA GLU A 104 11.16 26.61 -36.37
C GLU A 104 9.79 26.24 -36.92
N VAL A 105 9.73 25.47 -38.01
CA VAL A 105 8.46 24.99 -38.56
C VAL A 105 7.73 24.07 -37.57
N VAL A 106 8.41 23.07 -36.99
CA VAL A 106 7.82 22.15 -36.01
C VAL A 106 7.32 22.91 -34.77
N SER A 107 8.05 23.92 -34.31
CA SER A 107 7.66 24.72 -33.15
C SER A 107 6.33 25.47 -33.34
N THR A 108 5.93 25.75 -34.58
CA THR A 108 4.62 26.35 -34.86
C THR A 108 3.44 25.40 -34.57
N TYR A 109 3.71 24.09 -34.48
CA TYR A 109 2.73 23.05 -34.14
C TYR A 109 2.80 22.61 -32.68
N LEU A 110 3.55 23.29 -31.82
CA LEU A 110 3.74 22.88 -30.42
C LEU A 110 2.40 22.62 -29.71
N LEU A 111 1.45 23.55 -29.82
CA LEU A 111 0.13 23.42 -29.20
C LEU A 111 -0.64 22.19 -29.72
N VAL A 112 -0.52 21.87 -31.03
CA VAL A 112 -1.15 20.69 -31.62
C VAL A 112 -0.55 19.40 -31.06
N PHE A 113 0.77 19.37 -30.84
CA PHE A 113 1.42 18.23 -30.21
C PHE A 113 1.08 18.09 -28.73
N GLU A 114 0.93 19.20 -28.00
CA GLU A 114 0.48 19.19 -26.61
C GLU A 114 -0.95 18.64 -26.49
N ASP A 115 -1.88 19.13 -27.31
CA ASP A 115 -3.27 18.64 -27.34
C ASP A 115 -3.34 17.14 -27.72
N CYS A 116 -2.53 16.73 -28.71
CA CYS A 116 -2.41 15.33 -29.11
C CYS A 116 -1.86 14.46 -27.97
N ALA A 117 -0.83 14.92 -27.26
CA ALA A 117 -0.26 14.20 -26.14
C ALA A 117 -1.28 13.99 -25.00
N VAL A 118 -2.07 15.01 -24.66
CA VAL A 118 -3.16 14.88 -23.67
C VAL A 118 -4.20 13.87 -24.12
N SER A 119 -4.61 13.93 -25.39
CA SER A 119 -5.62 13.01 -25.95
C SER A 119 -5.14 11.55 -25.97
N VAL A 120 -3.87 11.32 -26.34
CA VAL A 120 -3.25 9.99 -26.31
C VAL A 120 -3.10 9.48 -24.88
N ALA A 121 -2.74 10.35 -23.93
CA ALA A 121 -2.64 9.98 -22.52
C ALA A 121 -4.00 9.59 -21.93
N GLU A 122 -5.07 10.31 -22.26
CA GLU A 122 -6.44 9.95 -21.84
C GLU A 122 -6.85 8.59 -22.43
N LEU A 123 -6.58 8.37 -23.72
CA LEU A 123 -6.85 7.09 -24.38
C LEU A 123 -6.08 5.93 -23.72
N ASP A 124 -4.80 6.13 -23.40
CA ASP A 124 -3.95 5.12 -22.75
C ASP A 124 -4.52 4.72 -21.37
N VAL A 125 -4.93 5.70 -20.55
CA VAL A 125 -5.56 5.44 -19.25
C VAL A 125 -6.89 4.68 -19.40
N LEU A 126 -7.75 5.10 -20.32
CA LEU A 126 -9.06 4.46 -20.53
C LEU A 126 -8.92 3.02 -21.06
N VAL A 127 -7.98 2.79 -21.97
CA VAL A 127 -7.65 1.44 -22.47
C VAL A 127 -7.07 0.59 -21.34
N SER A 128 -6.18 1.13 -20.52
CA SER A 128 -5.60 0.44 -19.36
C SER A 128 -6.68 0.01 -18.37
N PHE A 129 -7.66 0.89 -18.05
CA PHE A 129 -8.81 0.53 -17.22
C PHE A 129 -9.64 -0.60 -17.83
N ALA A 130 -9.89 -0.56 -19.15
CA ALA A 130 -10.65 -1.59 -19.84
C ALA A 130 -9.93 -2.95 -19.83
N CYS A 131 -8.61 -2.96 -20.08
CA CYS A 131 -7.80 -4.18 -20.04
C CYS A 131 -7.81 -4.81 -18.65
N VAL A 132 -7.50 -4.04 -17.60
CA VAL A 132 -7.50 -4.56 -16.21
C VAL A 132 -8.88 -5.09 -15.81
N ALA A 133 -9.95 -4.40 -16.20
CA ALA A 133 -11.32 -4.82 -15.91
C ALA A 133 -11.71 -6.14 -16.60
N ALA A 134 -11.19 -6.38 -17.81
CA ALA A 134 -11.50 -7.56 -18.61
C ALA A 134 -10.60 -8.77 -18.27
N ASP A 135 -9.35 -8.53 -17.91
CA ASP A 135 -8.34 -9.57 -17.66
C ASP A 135 -8.32 -10.07 -16.21
N ALA A 136 -9.02 -9.40 -15.29
CA ALA A 136 -9.14 -9.81 -13.90
C ALA A 136 -9.75 -11.22 -13.75
N PRO A 137 -9.47 -11.95 -12.65
CA PRO A 137 -9.96 -13.31 -12.41
C PRO A 137 -11.48 -13.45 -12.56
N GLU A 138 -12.22 -12.44 -12.11
CA GLU A 138 -13.58 -12.19 -12.55
C GLU A 138 -13.72 -10.74 -13.02
N MET A 139 -14.41 -10.56 -14.15
CA MET A 139 -14.61 -9.25 -14.79
C MET A 139 -15.13 -8.20 -13.82
N TYR A 140 -14.58 -6.99 -13.90
CA TYR A 140 -15.06 -5.87 -13.11
C TYR A 140 -16.38 -5.34 -13.63
N THR A 141 -17.19 -4.78 -12.74
CA THR A 141 -18.51 -4.25 -13.08
C THR A 141 -18.49 -2.74 -13.12
N ARG A 142 -19.26 -2.15 -14.05
CA ARG A 142 -19.46 -0.70 -14.10
C ARG A 142 -20.23 -0.25 -12.85
N PRO A 143 -19.70 0.64 -12.01
CA PRO A 143 -20.43 1.12 -10.84
C PRO A 143 -21.57 2.07 -11.25
N THR A 144 -22.67 2.02 -10.51
CA THR A 144 -23.72 3.04 -10.55
C THR A 144 -23.32 4.19 -9.62
N ILE A 145 -23.06 5.38 -10.17
CA ILE A 145 -22.76 6.55 -9.36
C ILE A 145 -24.07 7.19 -8.89
N LEU A 146 -24.26 7.25 -7.57
CA LEU A 146 -25.44 7.83 -6.94
C LEU A 146 -25.20 9.29 -6.53
N ALA A 147 -26.27 10.08 -6.44
CA ALA A 147 -26.16 11.41 -5.85
C ALA A 147 -25.74 11.33 -4.36
N PRO A 148 -25.09 12.36 -3.81
CA PRO A 148 -24.64 12.36 -2.41
C PRO A 148 -25.79 12.06 -1.44
N GLY A 149 -25.54 11.17 -0.47
CA GLY A 149 -26.51 10.81 0.57
C GLY A 149 -27.35 9.55 0.32
N ASN A 150 -27.27 8.93 -0.86
CA ASN A 150 -28.10 7.76 -1.23
C ASN A 150 -27.61 6.39 -0.72
N GLY A 151 -26.69 6.37 0.26
CA GLY A 151 -26.12 5.14 0.82
C GLY A 151 -25.12 4.46 -0.13
N LEU A 152 -24.29 3.58 0.42
CA LEU A 152 -23.28 2.82 -0.32
C LEU A 152 -23.64 1.33 -0.25
N ARG A 153 -23.70 0.68 -1.41
CA ARG A 153 -23.97 -0.75 -1.53
C ARG A 153 -23.01 -1.40 -2.52
N ILE A 154 -22.33 -2.46 -2.10
CA ILE A 154 -21.41 -3.20 -2.96
C ILE A 154 -21.63 -4.68 -2.68
N ASP A 155 -22.09 -5.43 -3.68
CA ASP A 155 -22.41 -6.85 -3.56
C ASP A 155 -21.24 -7.69 -4.14
N ALA A 156 -20.88 -8.77 -3.46
CA ALA A 156 -19.81 -9.71 -3.79
C ALA A 156 -18.50 -9.02 -4.20
N ARG A 157 -17.99 -8.14 -3.33
CA ARG A 157 -16.79 -7.36 -3.64
C ARG A 157 -15.49 -8.08 -3.31
N ARG A 158 -14.45 -7.73 -4.04
CA ARG A 158 -13.11 -8.33 -3.97
C ARG A 158 -12.06 -7.23 -3.82
N HIS A 159 -10.93 -7.55 -3.20
CA HIS A 159 -9.84 -6.58 -3.06
C HIS A 159 -8.90 -6.74 -4.25
N PRO A 160 -8.76 -5.75 -5.14
CA PRO A 160 -8.08 -5.92 -6.43
C PRO A 160 -6.61 -6.37 -6.26
N MET A 161 -5.91 -5.83 -5.27
CA MET A 161 -4.53 -6.24 -5.00
C MET A 161 -4.37 -7.57 -4.26
N VAL A 162 -5.34 -7.95 -3.43
CA VAL A 162 -5.21 -9.19 -2.63
C VAL A 162 -5.63 -10.38 -3.47
N GLU A 163 -6.68 -10.24 -4.28
CA GLU A 163 -7.16 -11.25 -5.22
C GLU A 163 -6.03 -11.75 -6.13
N GLU A 164 -5.24 -10.85 -6.71
CA GLU A 164 -4.06 -11.18 -7.52
C GLU A 164 -2.93 -11.87 -6.72
N SER A 165 -2.82 -11.59 -5.42
CA SER A 165 -1.73 -12.10 -4.58
C SER A 165 -1.96 -13.51 -4.00
N LEU A 166 -3.13 -14.11 -4.25
CA LEU A 166 -3.54 -15.36 -3.62
C LEU A 166 -3.00 -16.64 -4.29
N ASP A 167 -2.05 -16.53 -5.22
CA ASP A 167 -1.39 -17.67 -5.91
C ASP A 167 -2.39 -18.74 -6.42
N GLY A 168 -3.49 -18.29 -7.02
CA GLY A 168 -4.55 -19.17 -7.55
C GLY A 168 -5.56 -19.68 -6.51
N LYS A 169 -5.49 -19.26 -5.25
CA LYS A 169 -6.55 -19.50 -4.26
C LYS A 169 -7.71 -18.52 -4.46
N PRO A 170 -8.96 -18.96 -4.27
CA PRO A 170 -10.11 -18.08 -4.42
C PRO A 170 -10.15 -17.01 -3.33
N PHE A 171 -10.45 -15.77 -3.72
CA PHE A 171 -10.78 -14.70 -2.79
C PHE A 171 -12.22 -14.86 -2.30
N ILE A 172 -12.46 -14.77 -0.98
CA ILE A 172 -13.81 -14.82 -0.42
C ILE A 172 -14.47 -13.44 -0.55
N SER A 173 -15.41 -13.33 -1.49
CA SER A 173 -16.14 -12.09 -1.74
C SER A 173 -17.11 -11.76 -0.60
N ASN A 174 -17.34 -10.47 -0.36
CA ASN A 174 -18.16 -10.02 0.76
C ASN A 174 -19.00 -8.80 0.36
N ASP A 175 -20.18 -8.66 0.98
CA ASP A 175 -21.06 -7.52 0.75
C ASP A 175 -20.70 -6.34 1.67
N ILE A 176 -21.03 -5.12 1.24
CA ILE A 176 -21.19 -3.96 2.12
C ILE A 176 -22.52 -3.28 1.84
N LYS A 177 -23.17 -2.89 2.93
CA LYS A 177 -24.34 -2.02 2.91
C LYS A 177 -24.21 -0.95 3.98
N LEU A 178 -23.98 0.29 3.57
CA LEU A 178 -24.02 1.49 4.40
C LEU A 178 -25.20 2.34 3.93
N VAL A 179 -26.41 1.93 4.30
CA VAL A 179 -27.65 2.60 3.93
C VAL A 179 -28.35 3.02 5.21
N ALA A 180 -28.64 4.32 5.34
CA ALA A 180 -29.42 4.83 6.47
C ALA A 180 -30.84 4.23 6.41
N LYS A 181 -31.40 3.85 7.57
CA LYS A 181 -32.76 3.29 7.62
C LYS A 181 -33.84 4.33 7.32
N MET A 182 -33.56 5.60 7.56
CA MET A 182 -34.43 6.74 7.29
C MET A 182 -33.79 7.63 6.21
N GLU A 183 -34.53 7.93 5.14
CA GLU A 183 -34.05 8.71 3.98
C GLU A 183 -33.52 10.13 4.33
N ARG A 184 -33.86 10.65 5.51
CA ARG A 184 -33.46 12.00 5.96
C ARG A 184 -32.21 12.06 6.84
N ASP A 185 -31.65 10.92 7.27
CA ASP A 185 -30.65 10.89 8.34
C ASP A 185 -29.19 10.78 7.91
N GLY A 186 -28.91 10.47 6.64
CA GLY A 186 -27.58 10.63 6.03
C GLY A 186 -26.41 9.88 6.69
N ALA A 187 -26.63 9.04 7.71
CA ALA A 187 -25.58 8.35 8.45
C ALA A 187 -25.82 6.84 8.45
N ALA A 188 -24.76 6.06 8.23
CA ALA A 188 -24.77 4.63 8.48
C ALA A 188 -23.37 4.20 8.93
N MET A 189 -23.30 3.43 10.01
CA MET A 189 -22.04 2.89 10.54
C MET A 189 -22.13 1.38 10.67
N SER A 190 -21.12 0.68 10.16
CA SER A 190 -20.90 -0.72 10.51
C SER A 190 -19.78 -0.83 11.53
N ILE A 191 -20.04 -1.49 12.65
CA ILE A 191 -19.03 -1.92 13.62
C ILE A 191 -18.65 -3.35 13.25
N ILE A 192 -17.37 -3.58 12.93
CA ILE A 192 -16.86 -4.87 12.49
C ILE A 192 -16.00 -5.47 13.60
N THR A 193 -16.45 -6.60 14.14
CA THR A 193 -15.76 -7.35 15.20
C THR A 193 -15.23 -8.71 14.69
N GLY A 194 -14.48 -9.41 15.53
CA GLY A 194 -13.97 -10.75 15.25
C GLY A 194 -12.45 -10.87 15.36
N PRO A 195 -11.90 -12.08 15.13
CA PRO A 195 -10.50 -12.38 15.38
C PRO A 195 -9.53 -11.49 14.60
N ASN A 196 -8.34 -11.28 15.19
CA ASN A 196 -7.19 -10.78 14.43
C ASN A 196 -6.88 -11.79 13.31
N MET A 197 -6.42 -11.30 12.16
CA MET A 197 -6.26 -12.07 10.91
C MET A 197 -7.55 -12.56 10.24
N GLY A 198 -8.75 -12.35 10.82
CA GLY A 198 -10.02 -12.73 10.19
C GLY A 198 -10.45 -11.88 8.99
N GLY A 199 -9.64 -10.91 8.55
CA GLY A 199 -9.92 -10.09 7.36
C GLY A 199 -10.62 -8.75 7.59
N LYS A 200 -10.81 -8.30 8.85
CA LYS A 200 -11.48 -7.02 9.18
C LYS A 200 -10.86 -5.82 8.44
N SER A 201 -9.54 -5.66 8.51
CA SER A 201 -8.82 -4.56 7.84
C SER A 201 -8.94 -4.63 6.32
N THR A 202 -8.87 -5.84 5.74
CA THR A 202 -9.09 -6.03 4.29
C THR A 202 -10.50 -5.63 3.91
N TYR A 203 -11.50 -6.03 4.71
CA TYR A 203 -12.91 -5.71 4.50
C TYR A 203 -13.17 -4.20 4.45
N ILE A 204 -12.63 -3.42 5.40
CA ILE A 204 -12.86 -1.98 5.42
C ILE A 204 -12.05 -1.24 4.33
N LYS A 205 -10.81 -1.68 4.06
CA LYS A 205 -9.95 -1.09 3.02
C LYS A 205 -10.56 -1.24 1.63
N MET A 206 -11.15 -2.41 1.34
CA MET A 206 -11.86 -2.66 0.08
C MET A 206 -12.91 -1.59 -0.22
N ALA A 207 -13.63 -1.11 0.79
CA ALA A 207 -14.66 -0.09 0.58
C ALA A 207 -14.07 1.23 0.08
N GLY A 208 -12.96 1.66 0.68
CA GLY A 208 -12.25 2.88 0.27
C GLY A 208 -11.63 2.76 -1.12
N VAL A 209 -11.01 1.61 -1.43
CA VAL A 209 -10.41 1.35 -2.74
C VAL A 209 -11.48 1.35 -3.84
N ILE A 210 -12.60 0.63 -3.64
CA ILE A 210 -13.68 0.57 -4.62
C ILE A 210 -14.35 1.93 -4.82
N ALA A 211 -14.57 2.69 -3.74
CA ALA A 211 -15.11 4.05 -3.84
C ALA A 211 -14.19 4.95 -4.68
N LEU A 212 -12.87 4.91 -4.43
CA LEU A 212 -11.90 5.67 -5.21
C LEU A 212 -11.88 5.25 -6.68
N MET A 213 -11.85 3.95 -6.96
CA MET A 213 -11.87 3.41 -8.33
C MET A 213 -13.10 3.86 -9.11
N ALA A 214 -14.27 3.89 -8.46
CA ALA A 214 -15.49 4.39 -9.07
C ALA A 214 -15.43 5.90 -9.35
N HIS A 215 -14.87 6.70 -8.43
CA HIS A 215 -14.77 8.16 -8.61
C HIS A 215 -13.73 8.58 -9.65
N ILE A 216 -12.69 7.76 -9.92
CA ILE A 216 -11.76 7.98 -11.04
C ILE A 216 -12.32 7.51 -12.39
N GLY A 217 -13.51 6.92 -12.42
CA GLY A 217 -14.18 6.47 -13.65
C GLY A 217 -13.80 5.05 -14.12
N CYS A 218 -13.20 4.24 -13.25
CA CYS A 218 -12.86 2.85 -13.54
C CYS A 218 -14.01 1.88 -13.18
N PHE A 219 -14.02 0.71 -13.82
CA PHE A 219 -14.85 -0.42 -13.38
C PHE A 219 -14.31 -0.96 -12.05
N VAL A 220 -15.16 -1.64 -11.27
CA VAL A 220 -14.80 -2.07 -9.90
C VAL A 220 -14.92 -3.59 -9.69
N PRO A 221 -14.08 -4.20 -8.82
CA PRO A 221 -14.08 -5.62 -8.50
C PRO A 221 -15.27 -6.03 -7.61
N ALA A 222 -16.47 -6.08 -8.20
CA ALA A 222 -17.71 -6.46 -7.53
C ALA A 222 -18.72 -7.00 -8.54
N GLN A 223 -19.72 -7.75 -8.06
CA GLN A 223 -20.85 -8.16 -8.90
C GLN A 223 -21.82 -7.00 -9.15
N ARG A 224 -21.99 -6.13 -8.15
CA ARG A 224 -22.77 -4.89 -8.24
C ARG A 224 -22.17 -3.84 -7.32
N ALA A 225 -22.13 -2.59 -7.76
CA ALA A 225 -21.66 -1.47 -6.94
C ALA A 225 -22.52 -0.22 -7.19
N ASP A 226 -23.23 0.22 -6.16
CA ASP A 226 -23.96 1.48 -6.12
C ASP A 226 -23.23 2.41 -5.13
N ILE A 227 -22.54 3.42 -5.66
CA ILE A 227 -21.56 4.22 -4.91
C ILE A 227 -21.99 5.69 -4.95
N PRO A 228 -22.24 6.32 -3.78
CA PRO A 228 -22.56 7.74 -3.75
C PRO A 228 -21.33 8.58 -4.04
N ILE A 229 -21.53 9.77 -4.61
CA ILE A 229 -20.47 10.78 -4.67
C ILE A 229 -20.14 11.22 -3.24
N THR A 230 -18.92 10.91 -2.79
CA THR A 230 -18.41 11.33 -1.48
C THR A 230 -17.49 12.53 -1.64
N ASP A 231 -17.50 13.44 -0.67
CA ASP A 231 -16.59 14.59 -0.68
C ASP A 231 -15.17 14.23 -0.24
N ARG A 232 -15.03 13.24 0.66
CA ARG A 232 -13.75 12.75 1.20
C ARG A 232 -13.83 11.27 1.54
N ILE A 233 -12.70 10.58 1.35
CA ILE A 233 -12.42 9.27 1.95
C ILE A 233 -11.37 9.50 3.04
N LEU A 234 -11.77 9.31 4.30
CA LEU A 234 -10.96 9.59 5.48
C LEU A 234 -10.65 8.27 6.18
N ALA A 235 -9.37 7.94 6.32
CA ALA A 235 -8.97 6.65 6.83
C ALA A 235 -7.98 6.78 7.99
N ARG A 236 -8.32 6.16 9.12
CA ARG A 236 -7.39 5.79 10.19
C ARG A 236 -7.17 4.30 10.09
N VAL A 237 -6.12 3.93 9.37
CA VAL A 237 -5.68 2.53 9.27
C VAL A 237 -4.32 2.46 9.94
N GLY A 238 -4.10 1.47 10.82
CA GLY A 238 -2.80 1.18 11.40
C GLY A 238 -1.68 1.21 10.34
N ALA A 239 -0.86 2.25 10.35
CA ALA A 239 0.39 2.27 9.61
C ALA A 239 1.45 1.58 10.48
N GLY A 240 2.27 0.73 9.86
CA GLY A 240 3.47 0.21 10.51
C GLY A 240 4.29 1.39 11.04
N ASP A 241 4.75 1.27 12.30
CA ASP A 241 5.36 2.32 13.10
C ASP A 241 6.25 3.27 12.29
N ASN A 242 5.79 4.51 12.11
CA ASN A 242 6.64 5.57 11.60
C ASN A 242 7.28 6.31 12.78
N GLN A 243 8.21 5.64 13.48
CA GLN A 243 8.94 6.19 14.63
C GLN A 243 9.73 7.47 14.30
N LEU A 244 9.91 7.79 13.02
CA LEU A 244 10.69 8.92 12.52
C LEU A 244 10.07 10.31 12.79
N ARG A 245 8.85 10.41 13.35
CA ARG A 245 8.18 11.71 13.62
C ARG A 245 8.29 12.23 15.05
N GLY A 246 8.95 11.53 15.98
CA GLY A 246 9.16 12.02 17.35
C GLY A 246 7.89 12.16 18.21
N VAL A 247 6.75 11.61 17.76
CA VAL A 247 5.48 11.51 18.51
C VAL A 247 5.21 10.05 18.85
N SER A 248 4.60 9.80 20.01
CA SER A 248 4.19 8.44 20.39
C SER A 248 3.14 7.90 19.40
N THR A 249 3.11 6.57 19.24
CA THR A 249 2.14 5.89 18.37
C THR A 249 0.70 6.24 18.73
N PHE A 250 0.39 6.31 20.03
CA PHE A 250 -0.92 6.75 20.51
C PHE A 250 -1.21 8.22 20.19
N MET A 251 -0.24 9.13 20.35
CA MET A 251 -0.44 10.54 20.00
C MET A 251 -0.67 10.72 18.49
N ALA A 252 0.06 10.00 17.65
CA ALA A 252 -0.15 10.00 16.20
C ALA A 252 -1.59 9.56 15.85
N GLU A 253 -2.05 8.47 16.46
CA GLU A 253 -3.42 7.98 16.31
C GLU A 253 -4.47 9.01 16.74
N MET A 254 -4.25 9.72 17.85
CA MET A 254 -5.16 10.77 18.33
C MET A 254 -5.17 11.97 17.38
N LEU A 255 -4.01 12.39 16.84
CA LEU A 255 -3.93 13.51 15.90
C LEU A 255 -4.61 13.18 14.56
N GLU A 256 -4.42 11.97 14.05
CA GLU A 256 -5.09 11.48 12.84
C GLU A 256 -6.61 11.45 13.04
N THR A 257 -7.07 10.90 14.16
CA THR A 257 -8.50 10.84 14.48
C THR A 257 -9.10 12.23 14.65
N ALA A 258 -8.39 13.14 15.31
CA ALA A 258 -8.83 14.52 15.43
C ALA A 258 -8.91 15.24 14.07
N ALA A 259 -8.01 14.94 13.13
CA ALA A 259 -8.09 15.46 11.76
C ALA A 259 -9.30 14.91 11.01
N ILE A 260 -9.62 13.62 11.17
CA ILE A 260 -10.84 13.00 10.61
C ILE A 260 -12.08 13.71 11.14
N LEU A 261 -12.20 13.83 12.47
CA LEU A 261 -13.39 14.45 13.09
C LEU A 261 -13.61 15.91 12.68
N ARG A 262 -12.54 16.67 12.44
CA ARG A 262 -12.64 18.06 11.98
C ARG A 262 -12.94 18.20 10.48
N SER A 263 -12.61 17.19 9.67
CA SER A 263 -12.68 17.28 8.21
C SER A 263 -13.87 16.52 7.61
N ALA A 264 -14.38 15.53 8.33
CA ALA A 264 -15.50 14.72 7.89
C ALA A 264 -16.78 15.55 7.82
N THR A 265 -17.57 15.29 6.79
CA THR A 265 -18.92 15.82 6.62
C THR A 265 -19.89 14.65 6.50
N SER A 266 -21.19 14.94 6.42
CA SER A 266 -22.21 13.91 6.18
C SER A 266 -22.10 13.20 4.82
N ARG A 267 -21.22 13.68 3.92
CA ARG A 267 -20.96 13.07 2.61
C ARG A 267 -19.65 12.28 2.59
N SER A 268 -18.93 12.21 3.70
CA SER A 268 -17.64 11.55 3.77
C SER A 268 -17.78 10.06 4.03
N LEU A 269 -16.85 9.27 3.50
CA LEU A 269 -16.64 7.88 3.87
C LEU A 269 -15.48 7.81 4.89
N VAL A 270 -15.78 7.40 6.11
CA VAL A 270 -14.83 7.28 7.21
C VAL A 270 -14.49 5.81 7.45
N ILE A 271 -13.20 5.47 7.48
CA ILE A 271 -12.70 4.12 7.72
C ILE A 271 -11.80 4.17 8.96
N ILE A 272 -12.13 3.39 9.98
CA ILE A 272 -11.38 3.32 11.23
C ILE A 272 -11.00 1.87 11.49
N ASP A 273 -9.72 1.63 11.72
CA ASP A 273 -9.15 0.32 12.01
C ASP A 273 -8.48 0.33 13.39
N GLU A 274 -9.07 -0.39 14.34
CA GLU A 274 -8.47 -0.72 15.65
C GLU A 274 -8.04 0.48 16.49
N LEU A 275 -8.85 1.55 16.51
CA LEU A 275 -8.66 2.72 17.36
C LEU A 275 -8.72 2.36 18.86
N GLY A 276 -7.88 3.00 19.67
CA GLY A 276 -7.86 2.92 21.13
C GLY A 276 -6.89 1.87 21.69
N ARG A 277 -6.05 1.24 20.87
CA ARG A 277 -5.14 0.16 21.30
C ARG A 277 -3.90 0.63 22.07
N GLY A 278 -3.47 1.87 21.86
CA GLY A 278 -2.23 2.40 22.44
C GLY A 278 -2.33 2.92 23.88
N THR A 279 -3.45 2.68 24.58
CA THR A 279 -3.74 3.21 25.92
C THR A 279 -4.42 2.17 26.81
N SER A 280 -4.82 2.55 28.04
CA SER A 280 -5.59 1.68 28.94
C SER A 280 -6.89 1.20 28.29
N THR A 281 -7.30 -0.04 28.55
CA THR A 281 -8.48 -0.65 27.89
C THR A 281 -9.74 0.19 28.07
N TYR A 282 -9.98 0.72 29.27
CA TYR A 282 -11.16 1.55 29.56
C TYR A 282 -11.08 2.93 28.90
N ASP A 283 -9.91 3.58 28.87
CA ASP A 283 -9.75 4.85 28.17
C ASP A 283 -9.89 4.68 26.66
N GLY A 284 -9.30 3.61 26.12
CA GLY A 284 -9.35 3.27 24.70
C GLY A 284 -10.78 2.98 24.24
N PHE A 285 -11.53 2.18 25.01
CA PHE A 285 -12.94 1.94 24.77
C PHE A 285 -13.76 3.23 24.87
N GLY A 286 -13.58 4.02 25.93
CA GLY A 286 -14.33 5.27 26.14
C GLY A 286 -14.13 6.26 24.99
N LEU A 287 -12.90 6.40 24.50
CA LEU A 287 -12.60 7.19 23.31
C LEU A 287 -13.25 6.61 22.05
N ALA A 288 -13.10 5.31 21.79
CA ALA A 288 -13.70 4.66 20.62
C ALA A 288 -15.23 4.81 20.59
N TYR A 289 -15.88 4.66 21.74
CA TYR A 289 -17.32 4.87 21.90
C TYR A 289 -17.72 6.31 21.61
N ALA A 290 -17.11 7.28 22.29
CA ALA A 290 -17.45 8.70 22.13
C ALA A 290 -17.20 9.20 20.70
N ILE A 291 -16.13 8.72 20.05
CA ILE A 291 -15.80 9.04 18.66
C ILE A 291 -16.84 8.44 17.71
N SER A 292 -17.21 7.18 17.92
CA SER A 292 -18.23 6.51 17.10
C SER A 292 -19.58 7.21 17.22
N GLU A 293 -20.01 7.52 18.45
CA GLU A 293 -21.23 8.28 18.72
C GLU A 293 -21.18 9.67 18.05
N HIS A 294 -20.05 10.38 18.13
CA HIS A 294 -19.90 11.68 17.49
C HIS A 294 -20.02 11.61 15.96
N ILE A 295 -19.40 10.61 15.34
CA ILE A 295 -19.48 10.38 13.89
C ILE A 295 -20.92 10.12 13.46
N VAL A 296 -21.66 9.29 14.19
CA VAL A 296 -23.03 8.91 13.82
C VAL A 296 -24.02 10.05 14.09
N THR A 297 -23.88 10.76 15.21
CA THR A 297 -24.90 11.72 15.68
C THR A 297 -24.67 13.14 15.17
N LYS A 298 -23.41 13.62 15.20
CA LYS A 298 -23.06 15.02 14.87
C LYS A 298 -22.62 15.17 13.43
N ILE A 299 -21.67 14.33 13.00
CA ILE A 299 -21.11 14.41 11.64
C ILE A 299 -22.07 13.79 10.63
N ARG A 300 -22.69 12.66 11.01
CA ARG A 300 -23.60 11.86 10.19
C ARG A 300 -22.91 11.35 8.91
N ALA A 301 -21.69 10.87 9.03
CA ALA A 301 -20.92 10.31 7.91
C ALA A 301 -21.20 8.81 7.71
N TYR A 302 -20.85 8.28 6.54
CA TYR A 302 -20.73 6.83 6.34
C TYR A 302 -19.48 6.33 7.06
N CYS A 303 -19.59 5.28 7.86
CA CYS A 303 -18.45 4.79 8.63
C CYS A 303 -18.32 3.27 8.64
N LEU A 304 -17.09 2.78 8.48
CA LEU A 304 -16.70 1.41 8.77
C LEU A 304 -15.69 1.43 9.90
N PHE A 305 -16.06 0.81 11.02
CA PHE A 305 -15.25 0.79 12.22
C PHE A 305 -14.88 -0.65 12.58
N ALA A 306 -13.66 -1.07 12.23
CA ALA A 306 -13.12 -2.34 12.71
C ALA A 306 -12.57 -2.17 14.14
N THR A 307 -13.01 -3.02 15.07
CA THR A 307 -12.62 -2.92 16.47
C THR A 307 -12.34 -4.29 17.09
N HIS A 308 -11.67 -4.26 18.23
CA HIS A 308 -11.52 -5.38 19.16
C HIS A 308 -12.31 -5.20 20.44
N PHE A 309 -12.87 -4.01 20.68
CA PHE A 309 -13.77 -3.75 21.79
C PHE A 309 -15.14 -4.33 21.47
N HIS A 310 -15.46 -5.48 22.05
CA HIS A 310 -16.76 -6.13 21.86
C HIS A 310 -17.89 -5.27 22.46
N GLU A 311 -17.59 -4.54 23.52
CA GLU A 311 -18.49 -3.63 24.23
C GLU A 311 -19.02 -2.51 23.30
N LEU A 312 -18.27 -2.16 22.25
CA LEU A 312 -18.68 -1.14 21.27
C LEU A 312 -19.92 -1.58 20.47
N THR A 313 -20.18 -2.89 20.37
CA THR A 313 -21.36 -3.44 19.68
C THR A 313 -22.68 -2.98 20.30
N SER A 314 -22.66 -2.60 21.58
CA SER A 314 -23.81 -2.02 22.28
C SER A 314 -24.30 -0.70 21.66
N LEU A 315 -23.45 0.01 20.91
CA LEU A 315 -23.82 1.25 20.22
C LEU A 315 -24.96 1.05 19.22
N SER A 316 -25.08 -0.15 18.63
CA SER A 316 -26.18 -0.53 17.72
C SER A 316 -27.56 -0.57 18.41
N ALA A 317 -27.59 -0.80 19.73
CA ALA A 317 -28.84 -0.77 20.50
C ALA A 317 -29.29 0.66 20.80
N VAL A 318 -28.36 1.63 20.77
CA VAL A 318 -28.62 3.05 21.06
C VAL A 318 -28.94 3.84 19.79
N HIS A 319 -28.30 3.49 18.67
CA HIS A 319 -28.45 4.21 17.40
C HIS A 319 -28.87 3.28 16.26
N GLU A 320 -30.05 3.52 15.68
CA GLU A 320 -30.65 2.65 14.66
C GLU A 320 -29.85 2.52 13.36
N ASN A 321 -29.03 3.53 13.06
CA ASN A 321 -28.16 3.61 11.88
C ASN A 321 -26.79 2.94 12.10
N VAL A 322 -26.57 2.33 13.27
CA VAL A 322 -25.39 1.53 13.58
C VAL A 322 -25.77 0.05 13.47
N GLN A 323 -24.99 -0.71 12.73
CA GLN A 323 -25.14 -2.16 12.62
C GLN A 323 -23.86 -2.87 13.04
N ASN A 324 -24.02 -4.06 13.60
CA ASN A 324 -22.89 -4.93 13.94
C ASN A 324 -22.67 -5.94 12.83
N LEU A 325 -21.41 -6.11 12.46
CA LEU A 325 -20.92 -7.15 11.59
C LEU A 325 -19.78 -7.88 12.30
N HIS A 326 -19.52 -9.12 11.90
CA HIS A 326 -18.34 -9.84 12.35
C HIS A 326 -17.74 -10.69 11.24
N VAL A 327 -16.42 -10.88 11.31
CA VAL A 327 -15.72 -11.87 10.49
C VAL A 327 -15.85 -13.24 11.14
N THR A 328 -16.17 -14.25 10.33
CA THR A 328 -16.43 -15.61 10.81
C THR A 328 -15.16 -16.46 10.87
N ALA A 329 -15.13 -17.37 11.85
CA ALA A 329 -14.12 -18.40 11.99
C ALA A 329 -14.79 -19.68 12.49
N THR A 330 -14.24 -20.84 12.12
CA THR A 330 -14.72 -22.16 12.54
C THR A 330 -13.56 -23.01 13.01
N ASN A 331 -13.83 -24.02 13.83
CA ASN A 331 -12.84 -25.05 14.10
C ASN A 331 -12.90 -26.13 12.99
N ASP A 332 -11.74 -26.62 12.58
CA ASP A 332 -11.63 -27.77 11.68
C ASP A 332 -11.91 -29.09 12.44
N SER A 333 -11.83 -30.22 11.72
CA SER A 333 -12.03 -31.56 12.28
C SER A 333 -11.02 -31.94 13.38
N GLU A 334 -9.90 -31.23 13.48
CA GLU A 334 -8.86 -31.43 14.50
C GLU A 334 -8.96 -30.41 15.64
N GLY A 335 -9.97 -29.52 15.61
CA GLY A 335 -10.17 -28.46 16.61
C GLY A 335 -9.32 -27.21 16.39
N LYS A 336 -8.66 -27.05 15.24
CA LYS A 336 -7.88 -25.85 14.91
C LYS A 336 -8.78 -24.77 14.30
N LEU A 337 -8.56 -23.53 14.71
CA LEU A 337 -9.31 -22.39 14.19
C LEU A 337 -8.92 -22.07 12.74
N VAL A 338 -9.92 -22.02 11.86
CA VAL A 338 -9.83 -21.67 10.44
C VAL A 338 -10.64 -20.41 10.20
N PHE A 339 -10.01 -19.41 9.62
CA PHE A 339 -10.69 -18.17 9.22
C PHE A 339 -11.43 -18.38 7.90
N LEU A 340 -12.74 -18.12 7.91
CA LEU A 340 -13.57 -18.26 6.71
C LEU A 340 -13.55 -16.99 5.84
N TYR A 341 -13.08 -15.87 6.39
CA TYR A 341 -13.03 -14.55 5.75
C TYR A 341 -14.39 -14.02 5.26
N GLU A 342 -15.48 -14.69 5.64
CA GLU A 342 -16.86 -14.28 5.38
C GLU A 342 -17.33 -13.34 6.50
N VAL A 343 -17.96 -12.23 6.12
CA VAL A 343 -18.55 -11.25 7.03
C VAL A 343 -20.05 -11.50 7.14
N ARG A 344 -20.54 -11.62 8.37
CA ARG A 344 -21.95 -11.84 8.68
C ARG A 344 -22.51 -10.75 9.58
N ASP A 345 -23.83 -10.61 9.55
CA ASP A 345 -24.57 -9.72 10.43
C ASP A 345 -24.49 -10.18 11.89
N GLY A 346 -24.51 -9.21 12.80
CA GLY A 346 -24.46 -9.42 14.25
C GLY A 346 -23.07 -9.24 14.85
N PRO A 347 -22.99 -9.11 16.18
CA PRO A 347 -21.72 -9.10 16.89
C PRO A 347 -21.07 -10.50 16.89
N CYS A 348 -19.76 -10.55 17.09
CA CYS A 348 -19.04 -11.80 17.27
C CYS A 348 -19.31 -12.37 18.67
N ASP A 349 -19.80 -13.61 18.80
CA ASP A 349 -20.16 -14.22 20.08
C ASP A 349 -18.95 -14.59 20.96
N GLU A 350 -17.76 -14.77 20.38
CA GLU A 350 -16.58 -15.28 21.10
C GLU A 350 -15.29 -14.47 20.87
N SER A 351 -14.44 -14.45 21.90
CA SER A 351 -13.07 -13.93 21.84
C SER A 351 -12.09 -15.04 21.44
N PHE A 352 -11.56 -14.98 20.23
CA PHE A 352 -10.67 -16.01 19.68
C PHE A 352 -9.19 -15.88 20.08
N GLY A 353 -8.83 -14.92 20.95
CA GLY A 353 -7.42 -14.64 21.27
C GLY A 353 -6.64 -15.84 21.80
N ILE A 354 -7.29 -16.68 22.60
CA ILE A 354 -6.66 -17.89 23.16
C ILE A 354 -6.52 -18.99 22.08
N HIS A 355 -7.51 -19.14 21.21
CA HIS A 355 -7.46 -20.10 20.09
C HIS A 355 -6.33 -19.76 19.11
N VAL A 356 -6.06 -18.47 18.88
CA VAL A 356 -4.90 -18.03 18.07
C VAL A 356 -3.57 -18.42 18.75
N ALA A 357 -3.49 -18.38 20.09
CA ALA A 357 -2.30 -18.84 20.80
C ALA A 357 -2.09 -20.36 20.68
N GLU A 358 -3.17 -21.15 20.68
CA GLU A 358 -3.12 -22.60 20.41
C GLU A 358 -2.58 -22.88 19.00
N MET A 359 -3.07 -22.17 17.97
CA MET A 359 -2.55 -22.26 16.61
C MET A 359 -1.08 -21.87 16.48
N ALA A 360 -0.64 -20.88 17.26
CA ALA A 360 0.75 -20.43 17.29
C ALA A 360 1.69 -21.44 18.01
N GLY A 361 1.15 -22.55 18.54
CA GLY A 361 1.94 -23.58 19.20
C GLY A 361 2.36 -23.22 20.62
N PHE A 362 1.55 -22.43 21.33
CA PHE A 362 1.83 -22.11 22.74
C PHE A 362 1.77 -23.39 23.60
N PRO A 363 2.60 -23.51 24.65
CA PRO A 363 2.53 -24.66 25.55
C PRO A 363 1.15 -24.80 26.20
N ASP A 364 0.58 -26.01 26.22
CA ASP A 364 -0.77 -26.29 26.76
C ASP A 364 -0.99 -25.72 28.16
N ARG A 365 0.05 -25.75 29.01
CA ARG A 365 -0.03 -25.18 30.37
C ARG A 365 -0.31 -23.68 30.37
N VAL A 366 0.26 -22.93 29.42
CA VAL A 366 0.05 -21.49 29.27
C VAL A 366 -1.36 -21.22 28.75
N VAL A 367 -1.78 -21.98 27.74
CA VAL A 367 -3.14 -21.88 27.17
C VAL A 367 -4.20 -22.16 28.24
N GLN A 368 -4.06 -23.25 29.01
CA GLN A 368 -5.00 -23.57 30.08
C GLN A 368 -5.02 -22.51 31.18
N ALA A 369 -3.87 -21.93 31.53
CA ALA A 369 -3.80 -20.83 32.48
C ALA A 369 -4.51 -19.58 31.95
N ALA A 370 -4.34 -19.25 30.66
CA ALA A 370 -5.04 -18.15 30.00
C ALA A 370 -6.56 -18.37 29.98
N LYS A 371 -7.03 -19.59 29.64
CA LYS A 371 -8.47 -19.96 29.68
C LYS A 371 -9.07 -19.77 31.06
N ARG A 372 -8.38 -20.24 32.11
CA ARG A 372 -8.82 -20.01 33.51
C ARG A 372 -8.93 -18.52 33.84
N LYS A 373 -7.93 -17.73 33.46
CA LYS A 373 -7.91 -16.29 33.74
C LYS A 373 -8.99 -15.53 32.96
N ALA A 374 -9.26 -15.90 31.71
CA ALA A 374 -10.34 -15.31 30.92
C ALA A 374 -11.70 -15.57 31.56
N ASN A 375 -11.98 -16.81 31.96
CA ASN A 375 -13.23 -17.17 32.64
C ASN A 375 -13.42 -16.41 33.97
N GLU A 376 -12.32 -16.17 34.71
CA GLU A 376 -12.36 -15.34 35.92
C GLU A 376 -12.75 -13.88 35.63
N LEU A 377 -12.34 -13.33 34.49
CA LEU A 377 -12.60 -11.94 34.10
C LEU A 377 -14.00 -11.79 33.48
N GLU A 378 -14.42 -12.70 32.60
CA GLU A 378 -15.77 -12.71 32.01
C GLU A 378 -16.85 -12.87 33.08
N GLY A 379 -16.59 -13.70 34.09
CA GLY A 379 -17.47 -13.87 35.24
C GLY A 379 -17.64 -12.61 36.09
N VAL A 380 -16.87 -11.54 35.86
CA VAL A 380 -16.99 -10.26 36.58
C VAL A 380 -17.87 -9.25 35.85
N GLU A 381 -18.08 -9.36 34.53
CA GLU A 381 -18.50 -8.20 33.74
C GLU A 381 -19.96 -8.17 33.27
N HIS A 382 -20.70 -9.25 32.97
CA HIS A 382 -22.04 -9.10 32.32
C HIS A 382 -23.20 -9.95 32.87
N GLY A 383 -24.31 -9.29 33.25
CA GLY A 383 -25.66 -9.87 33.46
C GLY A 383 -26.33 -9.53 34.81
N PRO A 384 -27.64 -9.84 35.01
CA PRO A 384 -28.33 -9.76 36.31
C PRO A 384 -27.71 -10.65 37.41
N GLU A 385 -26.77 -11.52 37.02
CA GLU A 385 -25.87 -12.24 37.92
C GLU A 385 -24.76 -11.36 38.54
N ALA A 386 -24.43 -10.20 37.95
CA ALA A 386 -23.44 -9.26 38.49
C ALA A 386 -23.87 -8.66 39.84
N GLU A 387 -25.18 -8.44 40.06
CA GLU A 387 -25.71 -8.04 41.37
C GLU A 387 -25.58 -9.17 42.42
N LYS A 388 -25.83 -10.42 42.01
CA LYS A 388 -25.66 -11.61 42.87
C LYS A 388 -24.18 -11.87 43.19
N LEU A 389 -23.28 -11.63 42.24
CA LEU A 389 -21.82 -11.72 42.40
C LEU A 389 -21.27 -10.58 43.27
N ALA A 390 -21.80 -9.36 43.12
CA ALA A 390 -21.47 -8.24 44.01
C ALA A 390 -21.92 -8.52 45.45
N GLY A 391 -23.11 -9.12 45.62
CA GLY A 391 -23.59 -9.64 46.89
C GLY A 391 -22.66 -10.72 47.49
N ALA A 392 -22.26 -11.70 46.67
CA ALA A 392 -21.31 -12.76 47.07
C ALA A 392 -19.94 -12.18 47.47
N LYS A 393 -19.39 -11.25 46.69
CA LYS A 393 -18.11 -10.57 46.99
C LYS A 393 -18.19 -9.76 48.28
N LYS A 394 -19.33 -9.14 48.60
CA LYS A 394 -19.57 -8.43 49.86
C LYS A 394 -19.62 -9.39 51.05
N GLN A 395 -20.28 -10.54 50.91
CA GLN A 395 -20.32 -11.61 51.93
C GLN A 395 -18.93 -12.21 52.18
N VAL A 396 -18.17 -12.51 51.12
CA VAL A 396 -16.79 -13.02 51.25
C VAL A 396 -15.86 -11.98 51.90
N ARG A 397 -15.98 -10.69 51.56
CA ARG A 397 -15.22 -9.62 52.23
C ARG A 397 -15.59 -9.46 53.70
N ALA A 398 -16.86 -9.59 54.05
CA ALA A 398 -17.31 -9.55 55.45
C ALA A 398 -16.73 -10.73 56.24
N PHE A 399 -16.80 -11.95 55.69
CA PHE A 399 -16.19 -13.13 56.27
C PHE A 399 -14.67 -12.99 56.48
N LEU A 400 -13.94 -12.52 55.47
CA LEU A 400 -12.48 -12.31 55.59
C LEU A 400 -12.13 -11.27 56.66
N LYS A 401 -12.99 -10.27 56.86
CA LYS A 401 -12.82 -9.25 57.91
C LYS A 401 -13.08 -9.83 59.29
N GLU A 402 -14.13 -10.63 59.46
CA GLU A 402 -14.46 -11.31 60.73
C GLU A 402 -13.42 -12.38 61.08
N PHE A 403 -12.98 -13.16 60.09
CA PHE A 403 -11.93 -14.16 60.27
C PHE A 403 -10.61 -13.52 60.73
N LYS A 404 -10.20 -12.39 60.12
CA LYS A 404 -9.01 -11.63 60.57
C LYS A 404 -9.16 -11.03 61.97
N ALA A 405 -10.38 -10.82 62.45
CA ALA A 405 -10.63 -10.27 63.78
C ALA A 405 -10.63 -11.35 64.88
N LEU A 406 -10.61 -12.64 64.52
CA LEU A 406 -10.47 -13.72 65.47
C LEU A 406 -9.08 -13.67 66.12
N GLN A 407 -9.04 -13.54 67.44
CA GLN A 407 -7.79 -13.63 68.23
C GLN A 407 -7.40 -15.10 68.41
N MET A 408 -7.00 -15.75 67.31
CA MET A 408 -6.64 -17.17 67.30
C MET A 408 -5.55 -17.52 68.32
N ASP A 409 -4.64 -16.58 68.58
CA ASP A 409 -3.54 -16.74 69.54
C ASP A 409 -4.00 -16.85 71.01
N LYS A 410 -5.27 -16.55 71.30
CA LYS A 410 -5.87 -16.64 72.64
C LYS A 410 -6.92 -17.74 72.76
N MET A 411 -7.08 -18.56 71.73
CA MET A 411 -8.08 -19.64 71.68
C MET A 411 -7.40 -20.99 71.79
N THR A 412 -8.07 -21.95 72.42
CA THR A 412 -7.64 -23.35 72.32
C THR A 412 -7.88 -23.88 70.91
N PRO A 413 -7.13 -24.90 70.44
CA PRO A 413 -7.30 -25.44 69.09
C PRO A 413 -8.74 -25.89 68.78
N SER A 414 -9.47 -26.43 69.76
CA SER A 414 -10.88 -26.80 69.62
C SER A 414 -11.81 -25.61 69.45
N GLU A 415 -11.56 -24.51 70.17
CA GLU A 415 -12.35 -23.27 70.08
C GLU A 415 -12.09 -22.53 68.77
N ALA A 416 -10.83 -22.52 68.31
CA ALA A 416 -10.46 -21.98 67.01
C ALA A 416 -11.17 -22.73 65.87
N ILE A 417 -11.12 -24.06 65.87
CA ILE A 417 -11.80 -24.89 64.86
C ILE A 417 -13.31 -24.69 64.91
N SER A 418 -13.91 -24.61 66.09
CA SER A 418 -15.35 -24.34 66.27
C SER A 418 -15.75 -22.97 65.72
N SER A 419 -14.96 -21.93 66.03
CA SER A 419 -15.22 -20.55 65.59
C SER A 419 -15.11 -20.41 64.07
N VAL A 420 -14.10 -21.04 63.46
CA VAL A 420 -13.94 -21.06 62.00
C VAL A 420 -15.05 -21.85 61.33
N LYS A 421 -15.49 -22.99 61.91
CA LYS A 421 -16.65 -23.74 61.42
C LYS A 421 -17.93 -22.89 61.47
N GLN A 422 -18.20 -22.20 62.58
CA GLN A 422 -19.37 -21.31 62.68
C GLN A 422 -19.34 -20.17 61.67
N LEU A 423 -18.18 -19.55 61.44
CA LEU A 423 -18.06 -18.50 60.41
C LEU A 423 -18.26 -19.05 59.00
N ARG A 424 -17.74 -20.24 58.72
CA ARG A 424 -17.92 -20.91 57.43
C ARG A 424 -19.38 -21.29 57.19
N ASP A 425 -20.05 -21.84 58.20
CA ASP A 425 -21.45 -22.26 58.09
C ASP A 425 -22.38 -21.05 57.88
N ARG A 426 -22.01 -19.85 58.39
CA ARG A 426 -22.70 -18.57 58.07
C ARG A 426 -22.45 -18.06 56.64
N LEU A 427 -21.38 -18.49 55.99
CA LEU A 427 -21.08 -18.15 54.60
C LEU A 427 -21.91 -18.99 53.61
N VAL A 428 -22.49 -20.11 54.05
CA VAL A 428 -23.29 -21.00 53.21
C VAL A 428 -24.80 -20.88 53.54
N PRO A 429 -25.49 -19.78 53.20
CA PRO A 429 -26.93 -19.84 53.04
C PRO A 429 -27.27 -20.43 51.66
N GLU A 430 -28.29 -21.29 51.61
CA GLU A 430 -28.75 -22.10 50.47
C GLU A 430 -29.13 -21.32 49.18
N ASP A 431 -29.01 -19.99 49.16
CA ASP A 431 -29.53 -19.12 48.10
C ASP A 431 -28.47 -18.46 47.19
N ASN A 432 -27.17 -18.79 47.30
CA ASN A 432 -26.15 -18.22 46.40
C ASN A 432 -25.32 -19.28 45.64
N PRO A 433 -25.70 -19.63 44.39
CA PRO A 433 -25.03 -20.67 43.59
C PRO A 433 -23.57 -20.37 43.25
N TYR A 434 -23.08 -19.14 43.45
CA TYR A 434 -21.67 -18.77 43.21
C TYR A 434 -20.71 -19.25 44.31
N LEU A 435 -21.16 -19.33 45.56
CA LEU A 435 -20.30 -19.76 46.68
C LEU A 435 -20.00 -21.26 46.62
N HIS A 436 -20.86 -22.05 45.97
CA HIS A 436 -20.64 -23.48 45.71
C HIS A 436 -19.63 -23.75 44.56
N ARG A 437 -19.29 -22.75 43.75
CA ARG A 437 -18.31 -22.87 42.65
C ARG A 437 -16.88 -22.51 43.05
N VAL A 438 -16.68 -21.90 44.23
CA VAL A 438 -15.34 -21.66 44.78
C VAL A 438 -14.81 -23.01 45.29
N PRO A 439 -13.61 -23.47 44.89
CA PRO A 439 -13.11 -24.77 45.30
C PRO A 439 -13.05 -24.86 46.82
N THR A 440 -13.72 -25.86 47.40
CA THR A 440 -13.46 -26.30 48.76
C THR A 440 -12.04 -26.86 48.79
N CYS A 441 -11.09 -26.11 49.35
CA CYS A 441 -9.76 -26.62 49.69
C CYS A 441 -9.84 -27.71 50.76
#